data_AF-A0AAW6AZ82-F1
#
_entry.id   AF-A0AAW6AZ82-F1
#
_cell.length_a   1.000
_cell.length_b   1.000
_cell.length_c   1.000
_cell.angle_alpha   90.00
_cell.angle_beta   90.00
_cell.angle_gamma   90.00
#
_symmetry.space_group_name_H-M   'P 1'
#
loop_
_entity.id
_entity.type
_entity.pdbx_description
1 polymer ?
#
loop_
_entity_poly.entity_id
_entity_poly.type
_entity_poly.pdbx_seq_one_letter_code
_entity_poly.pdbx_strand_id
1 'polypeptide(L)'
;MQSNKIKTRFCVLAAGTAIISFAVPQAAQAASPPFAYTEEKWDSLRDNKLEYDEIGDLIHEYNSTVLSNQIAYEDYKGKDSDEVARTYYDTADEIYAGIEYPDSDDANYGTRLAAAQSSELQAEQMIDRGDENVTDGDVVKWGYDKTEKSLVQSAQILMITYWKSQASLDSSRNAKTTAEKSYETTRLQAAAGTAAQSAVLSARDAVMQAEAAITSAESAVASAKENLCLMLGWKYGDEVEIGELPEPEPAMSSSVNLDEDLVKAVENNYDIKILSRQIKNARQGATQRQYEETLKSSEEAVKANVKSAWQSLLLAETQYAQTVKSFELEEKNMQAAERKRAAGTMSLNEYQSRQISYNNAVTEKETAAMTLLEAQQSYRWAVDGLASTV
;
A
#
# COMPACT_ATOMS: atom_id res chain seq x y z
N MET A 1 45.06 -27.30 -3.36
CA MET A 1 44.00 -27.00 -4.36
C MET A 1 42.69 -26.92 -3.60
N GLN A 2 42.24 -25.69 -3.31
CA GLN A 2 41.00 -25.43 -2.59
C GLN A 2 39.83 -25.54 -3.58
N SER A 3 38.86 -26.39 -3.26
CA SER A 3 37.59 -26.52 -3.98
C SER A 3 36.62 -25.49 -3.42
N ASN A 4 36.34 -24.43 -4.18
CA ASN A 4 35.29 -23.46 -3.88
C ASN A 4 33.91 -24.15 -4.00
N LYS A 5 33.31 -24.52 -2.88
CA LYS A 5 31.88 -24.86 -2.81
C LYS A 5 31.09 -23.55 -2.75
N ILE A 6 30.53 -23.14 -3.88
CA ILE A 6 29.50 -22.09 -3.92
C ILE A 6 28.25 -22.70 -3.28
N LYS A 7 27.85 -22.17 -2.12
CA LYS A 7 26.59 -22.55 -1.47
C LYS A 7 25.46 -21.79 -2.17
N THR A 8 24.84 -22.41 -3.15
CA THR A 8 23.59 -21.93 -3.76
C THR A 8 22.50 -22.04 -2.68
N ARG A 9 22.01 -20.90 -2.18
CA ARG A 9 20.88 -20.85 -1.26
C ARG A 9 19.60 -21.00 -2.07
N PHE A 10 19.05 -22.21 -2.12
CA PHE A 10 17.77 -22.48 -2.78
C PHE A 10 16.62 -21.89 -1.97
N CYS A 11 15.94 -20.90 -2.53
CA CYS A 11 14.70 -20.35 -1.99
C CYS A 11 13.53 -21.09 -2.63
N VAL A 12 12.93 -22.02 -1.88
CA VAL A 12 11.72 -22.76 -2.26
C VAL A 12 10.54 -21.79 -2.20
N LEU A 13 9.96 -21.43 -3.35
CA LEU A 13 8.76 -20.59 -3.38
C LEU A 13 7.53 -21.48 -3.18
N ALA A 14 6.94 -21.39 -1.99
CA ALA A 14 5.57 -21.82 -1.76
C ALA A 14 4.63 -20.84 -2.50
N ALA A 15 3.91 -21.35 -3.50
CA ALA A 15 2.78 -20.63 -4.06
C ALA A 15 1.74 -20.40 -2.95
N GLY A 16 1.40 -19.14 -2.70
CA GLY A 16 0.28 -18.76 -1.85
C GLY A 16 0.56 -18.80 -0.34
N THR A 17 1.30 -17.81 0.15
CA THR A 17 1.02 -17.12 1.43
C THR A 17 1.93 -15.91 1.51
N ALA A 18 1.35 -14.71 1.55
CA ALA A 18 2.08 -13.48 1.84
C ALA A 18 2.58 -13.54 3.29
N ILE A 19 3.75 -14.13 3.51
CA ILE A 19 4.47 -14.01 4.78
C ILE A 19 5.31 -12.76 4.66
N ILE A 20 4.82 -11.67 5.25
CA ILE A 20 5.61 -10.46 5.53
C ILE A 20 6.70 -10.88 6.52
N SER A 21 7.83 -11.34 5.99
CA SER A 21 9.01 -11.64 6.79
C SER A 21 9.80 -10.35 6.92
N PHE A 22 9.75 -9.72 8.10
CA PHE A 22 10.61 -8.58 8.43
C PHE A 22 12.06 -9.06 8.53
N ALA A 23 12.80 -8.96 7.42
CA ALA A 23 14.25 -9.10 7.43
C ALA A 23 14.91 -7.82 7.96
N VAL A 24 15.87 -7.99 8.85
CA VAL A 24 16.67 -6.97 9.53
C VAL A 24 17.38 -6.06 8.50
N PRO A 25 17.50 -4.73 8.73
CA PRO A 25 17.95 -3.81 7.70
C PRO A 25 19.46 -3.97 7.43
N GLN A 26 19.82 -4.37 6.21
CA GLN A 26 21.11 -3.95 5.64
C GLN A 26 21.00 -2.45 5.35
N ALA A 27 22.05 -1.69 5.65
CA ALA A 27 22.13 -0.27 5.27
C ALA A 27 21.76 -0.15 3.78
N ALA A 28 20.70 0.62 3.49
CA ALA A 28 20.09 0.70 2.16
C ALA A 28 21.14 1.17 1.14
N GLN A 29 21.71 0.22 0.41
CA GLN A 29 22.36 0.48 -0.87
C GLN A 29 21.23 0.49 -1.90
N ALA A 30 21.20 1.52 -2.75
CA ALA A 30 20.26 1.57 -3.85
C ALA A 30 20.41 0.33 -4.74
N ALA A 31 19.30 -0.17 -5.27
CA ALA A 31 19.27 -1.31 -6.19
C ALA A 31 20.20 -1.08 -7.39
N SER A 32 20.14 0.13 -7.92
CA SER A 32 20.74 0.50 -9.18
C SER A 32 22.13 1.12 -9.02
N PRO A 33 23.04 0.90 -9.99
CA PRO A 33 24.34 1.56 -9.98
C PRO A 33 24.20 3.08 -10.15
N PRO A 34 25.21 3.89 -9.76
CA PRO A 34 25.12 5.36 -9.80
C PRO A 34 24.82 5.96 -11.18
N PHE A 35 25.05 5.23 -12.28
CA PHE A 35 24.77 5.69 -13.65
C PHE A 35 23.37 5.33 -14.15
N ALA A 36 22.54 4.66 -13.34
CA ALA A 36 21.19 4.27 -13.75
C ALA A 36 20.24 5.47 -13.87
N TYR A 37 20.47 6.51 -13.08
CA TYR A 37 19.80 7.81 -13.19
C TYR A 37 20.82 8.94 -13.33
N THR A 38 20.33 10.14 -13.65
CA THR A 38 21.16 11.34 -13.59
C THR A 38 21.55 11.67 -12.15
N GLU A 39 22.61 12.44 -11.96
CA GLU A 39 23.05 12.88 -10.64
C GLU A 39 21.94 13.67 -9.94
N GLU A 40 21.22 14.53 -10.66
CA GLU A 40 20.10 15.30 -10.12
C GLU A 40 18.95 14.42 -9.62
N LYS A 41 18.66 13.31 -10.31
CA LYS A 41 17.63 12.36 -9.90
C LYS A 41 18.07 11.55 -8.67
N TRP A 42 19.35 11.21 -8.56
CA TRP A 42 19.86 10.58 -7.36
C TRP A 42 19.86 11.50 -6.15
N ASP A 43 20.18 12.78 -6.37
CA ASP A 43 20.15 13.79 -5.33
C ASP A 43 18.72 13.98 -4.82
N SER A 44 17.71 14.02 -5.72
CA SER A 44 16.31 14.11 -5.29
C SER A 44 15.90 12.90 -4.45
N LEU A 45 16.22 11.68 -4.88
CA LEU A 45 15.88 10.45 -4.13
C LEU A 45 16.59 10.31 -2.77
N ARG A 46 17.49 11.23 -2.43
CA ARG A 46 18.35 11.18 -1.23
C ARG A 46 18.32 12.48 -0.42
N ASP A 47 17.48 13.44 -0.77
CA ASP A 47 17.42 14.75 -0.13
C ASP A 47 16.57 14.78 1.16
N ASN A 48 15.98 13.64 1.55
CA ASN A 48 15.05 13.49 2.66
C ASN A 48 13.76 14.31 2.52
N LYS A 49 13.35 14.60 1.28
CA LYS A 49 12.07 15.21 0.97
C LYS A 49 11.28 14.28 0.04
N LEU A 50 10.23 13.68 0.57
CA LEU A 50 9.38 12.77 -0.20
C LEU A 50 8.47 13.55 -1.15
N GLU A 51 8.68 13.45 -2.45
CA GLU A 51 7.75 13.91 -3.49
C GLU A 51 6.82 12.77 -3.97
N TYR A 52 5.59 13.10 -4.38
CA TYR A 52 4.59 12.08 -4.68
C TYR A 52 4.95 11.24 -5.91
N ASP A 53 5.59 11.84 -6.90
CA ASP A 53 5.95 11.22 -8.18
C ASP A 53 7.18 10.32 -8.08
N GLU A 54 8.06 10.51 -7.09
CA GLU A 54 9.23 9.65 -6.87
C GLU A 54 8.94 8.39 -6.04
N ILE A 55 7.73 8.22 -5.49
CA ILE A 55 7.34 7.03 -4.71
C ILE A 55 7.69 5.73 -5.45
N GLY A 56 7.45 5.69 -6.77
CA GLY A 56 7.77 4.53 -7.59
C GLY A 56 9.27 4.20 -7.59
N ASP A 57 10.10 5.21 -7.74
CA ASP A 57 11.55 5.08 -7.80
C ASP A 57 12.12 4.70 -6.42
N LEU A 58 11.62 5.31 -5.34
CA LEU A 58 12.02 4.97 -3.98
C LEU A 58 11.70 3.51 -3.62
N ILE A 59 10.51 3.02 -4.01
CA ILE A 59 10.16 1.60 -3.85
C ILE A 59 11.12 0.72 -4.64
N HIS A 60 11.40 1.07 -5.90
CA HIS A 60 12.28 0.28 -6.75
C HIS A 60 13.71 0.19 -6.19
N GLU A 61 14.22 1.31 -5.67
CA GLU A 61 15.62 1.44 -5.27
C GLU A 61 15.89 1.00 -3.83
N TYR A 62 14.94 1.18 -2.92
CA TYR A 62 15.20 1.03 -1.48
C TYR A 62 14.24 0.10 -0.73
N ASN A 63 13.12 -0.35 -1.35
CA ASN A 63 12.25 -1.29 -0.67
C ASN A 63 12.90 -2.69 -0.58
N SER A 64 13.02 -3.21 0.64
CA SER A 64 13.71 -4.48 0.91
C SER A 64 13.07 -5.68 0.22
N THR A 65 11.75 -5.70 0.06
CA THR A 65 11.04 -6.78 -0.65
C THR A 65 11.38 -6.75 -2.13
N VAL A 66 11.38 -5.56 -2.73
CA VAL A 66 11.70 -5.38 -4.16
C VAL A 66 13.15 -5.78 -4.43
N LEU A 67 14.09 -5.33 -3.60
CA LEU A 67 15.50 -5.72 -3.69
C LEU A 67 15.69 -7.24 -3.57
N SER A 68 15.02 -7.87 -2.61
CA SER A 68 15.08 -9.32 -2.45
C SER A 68 14.52 -10.06 -3.67
N ASN A 69 13.42 -9.58 -4.24
CA ASN A 69 12.81 -10.16 -5.43
C ASN A 69 13.72 -10.01 -6.66
N GLN A 70 14.37 -8.85 -6.84
CA GLN A 70 15.32 -8.64 -7.92
C GLN A 70 16.52 -9.60 -7.84
N ILE A 71 17.08 -9.80 -6.64
CA ILE A 71 18.17 -10.76 -6.43
C ILE A 71 17.70 -12.19 -6.73
N ALA A 72 16.52 -12.57 -6.23
CA ALA A 72 15.95 -13.89 -6.47
C ALA A 72 15.64 -14.13 -7.97
N TYR A 73 15.29 -13.08 -8.71
CA TYR A 73 14.94 -13.18 -10.12
C TYR A 73 16.09 -13.61 -11.02
N GLU A 74 17.34 -13.30 -10.65
CA GLU A 74 18.50 -13.71 -11.45
C GLU A 74 18.60 -15.23 -11.60
N ASP A 75 18.06 -16.02 -10.66
CA ASP A 75 18.00 -17.48 -10.77
C ASP A 75 16.95 -17.97 -11.78
N TYR A 76 16.01 -17.13 -12.20
CA TYR A 76 14.92 -17.48 -13.14
C TYR A 76 15.07 -16.80 -14.50
N LYS A 77 15.95 -15.81 -14.61
CA LYS A 77 16.11 -14.97 -15.79
C LYS A 77 16.46 -15.80 -17.02
N GLY A 78 15.56 -15.76 -18.01
CA GLY A 78 15.71 -16.48 -19.27
C GLY A 78 15.42 -17.98 -19.20
N LYS A 79 15.03 -18.52 -18.03
CA LYS A 79 14.66 -19.93 -17.90
C LYS A 79 13.24 -20.17 -18.40
N ASP A 80 13.06 -21.22 -19.18
CA ASP A 80 11.73 -21.75 -19.51
C ASP A 80 11.19 -22.69 -18.41
N SER A 81 9.95 -23.14 -18.59
CA SER A 81 9.28 -24.00 -17.60
C SER A 81 9.96 -25.36 -17.43
N ASP A 82 10.56 -25.90 -18.49
CA ASP A 82 11.25 -27.20 -18.43
C ASP A 82 12.60 -27.06 -17.71
N GLU A 83 13.32 -25.96 -17.93
CA GLU A 83 14.55 -25.64 -17.22
C GLU A 83 14.31 -25.40 -15.73
N VAL A 84 13.21 -24.72 -15.38
CA VAL A 84 12.78 -24.61 -13.97
C VAL A 84 12.41 -25.98 -13.41
N ALA A 85 11.66 -26.80 -14.15
CA ALA A 85 11.29 -28.15 -13.71
C ALA A 85 12.53 -29.04 -13.46
N ARG A 86 13.56 -28.97 -14.31
CA ARG A 86 14.82 -29.71 -14.15
C ARG A 86 15.51 -29.43 -12.82
N THR A 87 15.44 -28.22 -12.29
CA THR A 87 16.03 -27.92 -10.99
C THR A 87 15.44 -28.75 -9.85
N TYR A 88 14.15 -29.10 -9.94
CA TYR A 88 13.52 -29.99 -8.98
C TYR A 88 13.98 -31.45 -9.16
N TYR A 89 14.11 -31.91 -10.41
CA TYR A 89 14.63 -33.26 -10.68
C TYR A 89 16.08 -33.41 -10.24
N ASP A 90 16.94 -32.44 -10.55
CA ASP A 90 18.35 -32.42 -10.10
C ASP A 90 18.42 -32.45 -8.56
N THR A 91 17.55 -31.71 -7.87
CA THR A 91 17.46 -31.74 -6.41
C THR A 91 16.99 -33.09 -5.89
N ALA A 92 16.01 -33.72 -6.54
CA ALA A 92 15.55 -35.07 -6.18
C ALA A 92 16.68 -36.10 -6.34
N ASP A 93 17.42 -36.04 -7.45
CA ASP A 93 18.57 -36.91 -7.71
C ASP A 93 19.69 -36.71 -6.67
N GLU A 94 19.96 -35.47 -6.27
CA GLU A 94 20.90 -35.17 -5.17
C GLU A 94 20.45 -35.77 -3.84
N ILE A 95 19.14 -35.68 -3.51
CA ILE A 95 18.58 -36.29 -2.31
C ILE A 95 18.73 -37.81 -2.39
N TYR A 96 18.31 -38.45 -3.48
CA TYR A 96 18.42 -39.90 -3.68
C TYR A 96 19.87 -40.39 -3.58
N ALA A 97 20.81 -39.68 -4.21
CA ALA A 97 22.23 -40.02 -4.15
C ALA A 97 22.82 -39.91 -2.73
N GLY A 98 22.22 -39.09 -1.87
CA GLY A 98 22.59 -38.93 -0.46
C GLY A 98 21.95 -39.93 0.51
N ILE A 99 21.05 -40.81 0.05
CA ILE A 99 20.37 -41.77 0.93
C ILE A 99 21.30 -42.94 1.27
N GLU A 100 21.55 -43.13 2.57
CA GLU A 100 22.33 -44.26 3.08
C GLU A 100 21.43 -45.25 3.85
N TYR A 101 21.14 -46.37 3.20
CA TYR A 101 20.40 -47.46 3.82
C TYR A 101 21.20 -48.15 4.93
N PRO A 102 20.60 -48.41 6.11
CA PRO A 102 21.26 -49.18 7.15
C PRO A 102 21.31 -50.66 6.78
N ASP A 103 22.41 -51.31 7.16
CA ASP A 103 22.49 -52.77 7.14
C ASP A 103 21.56 -53.36 8.20
N SER A 104 21.01 -54.55 7.94
CA SER A 104 19.99 -55.16 8.79
C SER A 104 20.46 -55.48 10.22
N ASP A 105 21.76 -55.51 10.46
CA ASP A 105 22.41 -55.75 11.74
C ASP A 105 22.82 -54.46 12.49
N ASP A 106 22.50 -53.29 11.92
CA ASP A 106 22.82 -52.01 12.52
C ASP A 106 22.02 -51.75 13.80
N ALA A 107 22.71 -51.37 14.88
CA ALA A 107 22.11 -51.12 16.19
C ALA A 107 21.03 -50.02 16.16
N ASN A 108 21.13 -49.11 15.18
CA ASN A 108 20.18 -48.02 14.96
C ASN A 108 19.35 -48.21 13.67
N TYR A 109 19.21 -49.45 13.18
CA TYR A 109 18.52 -49.78 11.92
C TYR A 109 17.17 -49.05 11.76
N GLY A 110 16.30 -49.12 12.77
CA GLY A 110 14.97 -48.50 12.69
C GLY A 110 15.00 -46.98 12.51
N THR A 111 15.86 -46.27 13.24
CA THR A 111 16.00 -44.81 13.14
C THR A 111 16.63 -44.39 11.82
N ARG A 112 17.68 -45.11 11.38
CA ARG A 112 18.35 -44.84 10.10
C ARG A 112 17.46 -45.13 8.91
N LEU A 113 16.68 -46.21 8.96
CA LEU A 113 15.71 -46.54 7.92
C LEU A 113 14.61 -45.48 7.81
N ALA A 114 14.10 -44.99 8.95
CA ALA A 114 13.12 -43.91 8.96
C ALA A 114 13.69 -42.60 8.34
N ALA A 115 14.95 -42.28 8.59
CA ALA A 115 15.62 -41.14 7.98
C ALA A 115 15.80 -41.30 6.45
N ALA A 116 16.15 -42.51 6.00
CA ALA A 116 16.22 -42.83 4.58
C ALA A 116 14.86 -42.68 3.89
N GLN A 117 13.79 -43.27 4.46
CA GLN A 117 12.42 -43.15 3.95
C GLN A 117 11.91 -41.70 3.95
N SER A 118 12.24 -40.91 4.98
CA SER A 118 11.89 -39.49 4.99
C SER A 118 12.61 -38.69 3.91
N SER A 119 13.82 -39.12 3.51
CA SER A 119 14.57 -38.50 2.42
C SER A 119 14.01 -38.91 1.06
N GLU A 120 13.61 -40.18 0.89
CA GLU A 120 12.89 -40.63 -0.31
C GLU A 120 11.61 -39.82 -0.53
N LEU A 121 10.79 -39.67 0.52
CA LEU A 121 9.56 -38.88 0.43
C LEU A 121 9.85 -37.42 0.02
N GLN A 122 10.95 -36.83 0.50
CA GLN A 122 11.35 -35.48 0.08
C GLN A 122 11.78 -35.44 -1.40
N ALA A 123 12.50 -36.47 -1.87
CA ALA A 123 12.89 -36.57 -3.27
C ALA A 123 11.67 -36.78 -4.19
N GLU A 124 10.74 -37.65 -3.81
CA GLU A 124 9.48 -37.86 -4.52
C GLU A 124 8.67 -36.56 -4.62
N GLN A 125 8.56 -35.81 -3.51
CA GLN A 125 7.91 -34.48 -3.53
C GLN A 125 8.58 -33.49 -4.48
N MET A 126 9.91 -33.58 -4.67
CA MET A 126 10.60 -32.74 -5.65
C MET A 126 10.28 -33.18 -7.08
N ILE A 127 10.24 -34.49 -7.35
CA ILE A 127 9.81 -35.00 -8.67
C ILE A 127 8.38 -34.52 -8.99
N ASP A 128 7.45 -34.68 -8.05
CA ASP A 128 6.06 -34.23 -8.20
C ASP A 128 6.00 -32.71 -8.51
N ARG A 129 6.81 -31.89 -7.82
CA ARG A 129 6.92 -30.45 -8.11
C ARG A 129 7.47 -30.15 -9.49
N GLY A 130 8.44 -30.93 -9.96
CA GLY A 130 8.95 -30.82 -11.33
C GLY A 130 7.87 -31.17 -12.36
N ASP A 131 7.09 -32.23 -12.10
CA ASP A 131 6.01 -32.67 -12.98
C ASP A 131 4.82 -31.71 -13.04
N GLU A 132 4.50 -31.07 -11.93
CA GLU A 132 3.43 -30.08 -11.81
C GLU A 132 3.90 -28.64 -12.12
N ASN A 133 5.19 -28.43 -12.41
CA ASN A 133 5.72 -27.08 -12.62
C ASN A 133 5.10 -26.40 -13.85
N VAL A 134 4.52 -25.24 -13.61
CA VAL A 134 3.99 -24.33 -14.64
C VAL A 134 4.70 -22.96 -14.63
N THR A 135 5.75 -22.83 -13.82
CA THR A 135 6.45 -21.57 -13.57
C THR A 135 7.68 -21.47 -14.47
N ASP A 136 7.84 -20.31 -15.09
CA ASP A 136 9.03 -19.91 -15.83
C ASP A 136 9.49 -18.51 -15.42
N GLY A 137 10.55 -18.01 -16.08
CA GLY A 137 11.08 -16.68 -15.82
C GLY A 137 10.06 -15.55 -16.04
N ASP A 138 9.09 -15.69 -16.94
CA ASP A 138 8.07 -14.65 -17.17
C ASP A 138 7.04 -14.64 -16.02
N VAL A 139 6.59 -15.83 -15.59
CA VAL A 139 5.66 -15.97 -14.44
C VAL A 139 6.27 -15.37 -13.18
N VAL A 140 7.54 -15.67 -12.88
CA VAL A 140 8.23 -15.12 -11.72
C VAL A 140 8.36 -13.61 -11.83
N LYS A 141 8.78 -13.11 -13.00
CA LYS A 141 8.92 -11.68 -13.24
C LYS A 141 7.61 -10.93 -13.01
N TRP A 142 6.51 -11.37 -13.62
CA TRP A 142 5.23 -10.70 -13.45
C TRP A 142 4.72 -10.74 -12.01
N GLY A 143 5.02 -11.80 -11.26
CA GLY A 143 4.72 -11.85 -9.83
C GLY A 143 5.49 -10.81 -9.02
N TYR A 144 6.77 -10.61 -9.34
CA TYR A 144 7.60 -9.58 -8.71
C TYR A 144 7.21 -8.15 -9.15
N ASP A 145 6.96 -7.94 -10.44
CA ASP A 145 6.47 -6.65 -10.97
C ASP A 145 5.13 -6.29 -10.30
N LYS A 146 4.20 -7.25 -10.16
CA LYS A 146 2.95 -7.06 -9.43
C LYS A 146 3.20 -6.62 -7.98
N THR A 147 4.11 -7.32 -7.29
CA THR A 147 4.46 -7.01 -5.89
C THR A 147 5.01 -5.60 -5.76
N GLU A 148 5.93 -5.21 -6.63
CA GLU A 148 6.50 -3.86 -6.67
C GLU A 148 5.40 -2.81 -6.92
N LYS A 149 4.56 -3.00 -7.95
CA LYS A 149 3.46 -2.06 -8.24
C LYS A 149 2.43 -1.97 -7.11
N SER A 150 2.11 -3.08 -6.44
CA SER A 150 1.26 -3.06 -5.24
C SER A 150 1.89 -2.30 -4.08
N LEU A 151 3.22 -2.36 -3.90
CA LEU A 151 3.93 -1.55 -2.91
C LEU A 151 3.90 -0.05 -3.28
N VAL A 152 4.07 0.29 -4.56
CA VAL A 152 3.92 1.69 -5.04
C VAL A 152 2.52 2.21 -4.76
N GLN A 153 1.47 1.45 -5.13
CA GLN A 153 0.09 1.81 -4.82
C GLN A 153 -0.12 2.01 -3.32
N SER A 154 0.39 1.08 -2.50
CA SER A 154 0.25 1.14 -1.04
C SER A 154 0.93 2.39 -0.46
N ALA A 155 2.14 2.72 -0.92
CA ALA A 155 2.86 3.91 -0.50
C ALA A 155 2.14 5.21 -0.91
N GLN A 156 1.61 5.26 -2.14
CA GLN A 156 0.78 6.38 -2.62
C GLN A 156 -0.46 6.60 -1.73
N ILE A 157 -1.17 5.53 -1.37
CA ILE A 157 -2.33 5.61 -0.47
C ILE A 157 -1.91 5.99 0.95
N LEU A 158 -0.76 5.51 1.44
CA LEU A 158 -0.22 5.90 2.74
C LEU A 158 0.13 7.40 2.79
N MET A 159 0.71 7.97 1.74
CA MET A 159 0.96 9.42 1.66
C MET A 159 -0.34 10.23 1.67
N ILE A 160 -1.37 9.77 0.96
CA ILE A 160 -2.71 10.37 1.04
C ILE A 160 -3.28 10.25 2.46
N THR A 161 -3.08 9.11 3.11
CA THR A 161 -3.54 8.85 4.49
C THR A 161 -2.82 9.74 5.50
N TYR A 162 -1.52 10.00 5.32
CA TYR A 162 -0.75 10.94 6.13
C TYR A 162 -1.38 12.35 6.09
N TRP A 163 -1.63 12.88 4.90
CA TRP A 163 -2.25 14.20 4.75
C TRP A 163 -3.70 14.24 5.23
N LYS A 164 -4.49 13.18 5.04
CA LYS A 164 -5.82 13.04 5.65
C LYS A 164 -5.76 13.07 7.18
N SER A 165 -4.73 12.45 7.77
CA SER A 165 -4.51 12.45 9.21
C SER A 165 -4.10 13.84 9.71
N GLN A 166 -3.33 14.58 8.92
CA GLN A 166 -2.97 15.98 9.21
C GLN A 166 -4.22 16.88 9.20
N ALA A 167 -5.08 16.76 8.20
CA ALA A 167 -6.36 17.45 8.15
C ALA A 167 -7.25 17.12 9.37
N SER A 168 -7.30 15.84 9.78
CA SER A 168 -8.03 15.40 10.98
C SER A 168 -7.48 16.01 12.28
N LEU A 169 -6.16 16.15 12.38
CA LEU A 169 -5.50 16.84 13.49
C LEU A 169 -5.90 18.32 13.55
N ASP A 170 -5.94 19.01 12.42
CA ASP A 170 -6.34 20.42 12.37
C ASP A 170 -7.82 20.62 12.72
N SER A 171 -8.71 19.71 12.28
CA SER A 171 -10.10 19.67 12.74
C SER A 171 -10.21 19.46 14.26
N SER A 172 -9.39 18.57 14.83
CA SER A 172 -9.35 18.33 16.28
C SER A 172 -8.86 19.56 17.06
N ARG A 173 -7.90 20.32 16.51
CA ARG A 173 -7.45 21.61 17.06
C ARG A 173 -8.55 22.66 17.03
N ASN A 174 -9.29 22.76 15.93
CA ASN A 174 -10.46 23.64 15.83
C ASN A 174 -11.56 23.28 16.84
N ALA A 175 -11.78 21.98 17.05
CA ALA A 175 -12.72 21.47 18.06
C ALA A 175 -12.29 21.86 19.49
N LYS A 176 -10.98 21.76 19.81
CA LYS A 176 -10.44 22.24 21.10
C LYS A 176 -10.68 23.74 21.28
N THR A 177 -10.36 24.57 20.30
CA THR A 177 -10.60 26.02 20.40
C THR A 177 -12.08 26.34 20.61
N THR A 178 -12.98 25.56 20.00
CA THR A 178 -14.42 25.69 20.23
C THR A 178 -14.81 25.31 21.66
N ALA A 179 -14.30 24.18 22.16
CA ALA A 179 -14.56 23.72 23.52
C ALA A 179 -14.05 24.71 24.57
N GLU A 180 -12.86 25.29 24.38
CA GLU A 180 -12.26 26.28 25.28
C GLU A 180 -13.12 27.54 25.37
N LYS A 181 -13.61 28.06 24.23
CA LYS A 181 -14.52 29.21 24.22
C LYS A 181 -15.85 28.91 24.91
N SER A 182 -16.39 27.71 24.70
CA SER A 182 -17.60 27.26 25.37
C SER A 182 -17.40 27.21 26.88
N TYR A 183 -16.29 26.61 27.33
CA TYR A 183 -15.91 26.56 28.74
C TYR A 183 -15.78 27.96 29.35
N GLU A 184 -15.06 28.87 28.70
CA GLU A 184 -14.91 30.26 29.16
C GLU A 184 -16.25 30.98 29.27
N THR A 185 -17.12 30.82 28.26
CA THR A 185 -18.47 31.40 28.27
C THR A 185 -19.31 30.85 29.42
N THR A 186 -19.33 29.52 29.61
CA THR A 186 -20.09 28.88 30.69
C THR A 186 -19.54 29.25 32.07
N ARG A 187 -18.22 29.41 32.21
CA ARG A 187 -17.58 29.86 33.45
C ARG A 187 -18.01 31.28 33.82
N LEU A 188 -18.04 32.20 32.86
CA LEU A 188 -18.52 33.57 33.08
C LEU A 188 -20.00 33.61 33.47
N GLN A 189 -20.84 32.80 32.81
CA GLN A 189 -22.25 32.67 33.16
C GLN A 189 -22.45 32.12 34.58
N ALA A 190 -21.67 31.11 34.98
CA ALA A 190 -21.73 30.58 36.34
C ALA A 190 -21.28 31.61 37.38
N ALA A 191 -20.23 32.39 37.09
CA ALA A 191 -19.80 33.51 37.95
C ALA A 191 -20.86 34.61 38.08
N ALA A 192 -21.66 34.82 37.03
CA ALA A 192 -22.81 35.72 37.04
C ALA A 192 -24.08 35.09 37.67
N GLY A 193 -24.02 33.83 38.10
CA GLY A 193 -25.16 33.10 38.68
C GLY A 193 -26.19 32.60 37.67
N THR A 194 -25.91 32.68 36.37
CA THR A 194 -26.85 32.30 35.29
C THR A 194 -26.59 30.91 34.71
N ALA A 195 -25.55 30.20 35.17
CA ALA A 195 -25.29 28.80 34.82
C ALA A 195 -24.93 27.98 36.06
N ALA A 196 -25.25 26.68 36.02
CA ALA A 196 -24.93 25.74 37.10
C ALA A 196 -23.45 25.31 37.07
N GLN A 197 -22.87 25.01 38.24
CA GLN A 197 -21.51 24.49 38.33
C GLN A 197 -21.31 23.17 37.57
N SER A 198 -22.35 22.34 37.46
CA SER A 198 -22.33 21.12 36.64
C SER A 198 -22.10 21.41 35.15
N ALA A 199 -22.65 22.50 34.62
CA ALA A 199 -22.42 22.91 33.23
C ALA A 199 -20.96 23.33 33.00
N VAL A 200 -20.34 24.00 33.98
CA VAL A 200 -18.91 24.35 33.93
C VAL A 200 -18.04 23.09 33.92
N LEU A 201 -18.39 22.08 34.72
CA LEU A 201 -17.70 20.79 34.72
C LEU A 201 -17.84 20.09 33.36
N SER A 202 -19.05 19.98 32.81
CA SER A 202 -19.26 19.37 31.49
C SER A 202 -18.51 20.09 30.37
N ALA A 203 -18.45 21.43 30.40
CA ALA A 203 -17.68 22.19 29.41
C ALA A 203 -16.16 22.00 29.57
N ARG A 204 -15.68 21.82 30.81
CA ARG A 204 -14.28 21.44 31.07
C ARG A 204 -13.98 20.03 30.56
N ASP A 205 -14.87 19.08 30.78
CA ASP A 205 -14.73 17.71 30.28
C ASP A 205 -14.65 17.70 28.74
N ALA A 206 -15.42 18.55 28.05
CA ALA A 206 -15.35 18.70 26.60
C ALA A 206 -13.97 19.20 26.12
N VAL A 207 -13.32 20.12 26.86
CA VAL A 207 -11.94 20.54 26.56
C VAL A 207 -10.97 19.37 26.72
N MET A 208 -11.09 18.61 27.80
CA MET A 208 -10.24 17.43 28.05
C MET A 208 -10.43 16.36 26.97
N GLN A 209 -11.66 16.14 26.51
CA GLN A 209 -11.95 15.22 25.40
C GLN A 209 -11.31 15.69 24.08
N ALA A 210 -11.37 17.00 23.79
CA ALA A 210 -10.73 17.56 22.61
C ALA A 210 -9.19 17.46 22.67
N GLU A 211 -8.59 17.63 23.86
CA GLU A 211 -7.15 17.42 24.07
C GLU A 211 -6.75 15.95 23.86
N ALA A 212 -7.53 15.00 24.36
CA ALA A 212 -7.30 13.59 24.12
C ALA A 212 -7.43 13.23 22.63
N ALA A 213 -8.38 13.85 21.91
CA ALA A 213 -8.54 13.67 20.46
C ALA A 213 -7.33 14.19 19.68
N ILE A 214 -6.74 15.33 20.09
CA ILE A 214 -5.50 15.86 19.50
C ILE A 214 -4.35 14.86 19.69
N THR A 215 -4.13 14.35 20.90
CA THR A 215 -3.05 13.36 21.16
C THR A 215 -3.21 12.11 20.29
N SER A 216 -4.46 11.65 20.12
CA SER A 216 -4.78 10.51 19.24
C SER A 216 -4.48 10.83 17.76
N ALA A 217 -4.87 12.01 17.29
CA ALA A 217 -4.62 12.45 15.92
C ALA A 217 -3.12 12.65 15.64
N GLU A 218 -2.35 13.21 16.58
CA GLU A 218 -0.89 13.33 16.49
C GLU A 218 -0.23 11.96 16.38
N SER A 219 -0.70 10.99 17.16
CA SER A 219 -0.22 9.60 17.07
C SER A 219 -0.54 8.96 15.72
N ALA A 220 -1.71 9.25 15.14
CA ALA A 220 -2.08 8.76 13.81
C ALA A 220 -1.21 9.37 12.70
N VAL A 221 -0.94 10.69 12.76
CA VAL A 221 -0.02 11.38 11.83
C VAL A 221 1.38 10.77 11.91
N ALA A 222 1.92 10.61 13.12
CA ALA A 222 3.25 10.02 13.33
C ALA A 222 3.32 8.58 12.80
N SER A 223 2.28 7.77 13.07
CA SER A 223 2.23 6.37 12.62
C SER A 223 2.13 6.26 11.09
N ALA A 224 1.33 7.12 10.45
CA ALA A 224 1.21 7.16 9.00
C ALA A 224 2.54 7.55 8.35
N LYS A 225 3.22 8.57 8.89
CA LYS A 225 4.54 9.01 8.43
C LYS A 225 5.58 7.90 8.58
N GLU A 226 5.66 7.26 9.74
CA GLU A 226 6.64 6.21 10.01
C GLU A 226 6.46 5.02 9.06
N ASN A 227 5.21 4.53 8.90
CA ASN A 227 4.92 3.43 7.98
C ASN A 227 5.28 3.76 6.53
N LEU A 228 5.02 4.99 6.09
CA LEU A 228 5.38 5.48 4.75
C LEU A 228 6.90 5.52 4.57
N CYS A 229 7.63 6.10 5.52
CA CYS A 229 9.09 6.22 5.46
C CYS A 229 9.76 4.85 5.43
N LEU A 230 9.35 3.92 6.30
CA LEU A 230 9.87 2.56 6.34
C LEU A 230 9.59 1.80 5.04
N MET A 231 8.40 1.99 4.46
CA MET A 231 8.04 1.34 3.18
C MET A 231 8.93 1.83 2.02
N LEU A 232 9.34 3.10 2.06
CA LEU A 232 10.17 3.75 1.04
C LEU A 232 11.68 3.60 1.31
N GLY A 233 12.07 2.90 2.37
CA GLY A 233 13.46 2.51 2.63
C GLY A 233 14.24 3.44 3.56
N TRP A 234 13.61 4.49 4.10
CA TRP A 234 14.18 5.27 5.21
C TRP A 234 14.23 4.44 6.49
N LYS A 235 15.13 4.83 7.40
CA LYS A 235 15.28 4.18 8.71
C LYS A 235 14.35 4.81 9.73
N TYR A 236 14.09 4.06 10.79
CA TYR A 236 13.37 4.56 11.95
C TYR A 236 14.05 5.81 12.52
N GLY A 237 13.28 6.89 12.65
CA GLY A 237 13.75 8.16 13.20
C GLY A 237 14.45 9.08 12.20
N ASP A 238 14.51 8.74 10.91
CA ASP A 238 14.98 9.67 9.89
C ASP A 238 14.00 10.86 9.77
N GLU A 239 14.53 12.08 9.72
CA GLU A 239 13.75 13.30 9.56
C GLU A 239 13.42 13.55 8.08
N VAL A 240 12.33 12.96 7.62
CA VAL A 240 11.84 13.12 6.23
C VAL A 240 10.78 14.23 6.17
N GLU A 241 10.91 15.17 5.24
CA GLU A 241 9.86 16.12 4.89
C GLU A 241 8.89 15.46 3.91
N ILE A 242 7.59 15.45 4.22
CA ILE A 242 6.58 14.89 3.32
C ILE A 242 6.06 16.02 2.43
N GLY A 243 6.27 15.91 1.12
CA GLY A 243 5.84 16.89 0.13
C GLY A 243 4.33 16.91 -0.07
N GLU A 244 3.88 17.88 -0.85
CA GLU A 244 2.47 18.08 -1.17
C GLU A 244 1.92 16.95 -2.07
N LEU A 245 0.61 16.72 -1.98
CA LEU A 245 -0.09 15.81 -2.89
C LEU A 245 -0.37 16.51 -4.23
N PRO A 246 -0.41 15.76 -5.35
CA PRO A 246 -0.89 16.30 -6.59
C PRO A 246 -2.37 16.70 -6.46
N GLU A 247 -2.77 17.79 -7.10
CA GLU A 247 -4.16 18.19 -7.14
C GLU A 247 -5.00 17.15 -7.91
N PRO A 248 -6.13 16.69 -7.35
CA PRO A 248 -7.00 15.73 -8.04
C PRO A 248 -7.68 16.39 -9.24
N GLU A 249 -7.90 15.62 -10.30
CA GLU A 249 -8.63 16.07 -11.48
C GLU A 249 -10.15 16.10 -11.18
N PRO A 250 -10.85 17.25 -11.18
CA PRO A 250 -12.23 17.30 -10.69
C PRO A 250 -13.26 16.48 -11.49
N ALA A 251 -12.94 16.11 -12.73
CA ALA A 251 -13.86 15.46 -13.67
C ALA A 251 -13.14 14.43 -14.56
N MET A 252 -12.24 13.63 -13.98
CA MET A 252 -11.53 12.54 -14.67
C MET A 252 -12.51 11.65 -15.46
N SER A 253 -13.69 11.37 -14.90
CA SER A 253 -14.73 10.55 -15.53
C SER A 253 -15.17 11.04 -16.91
N SER A 254 -15.02 12.33 -17.21
CA SER A 254 -15.40 12.90 -18.51
C SER A 254 -14.45 12.52 -19.64
N SER A 255 -13.22 12.15 -19.31
CA SER A 255 -12.18 11.73 -20.28
C SER A 255 -12.05 10.22 -20.40
N VAL A 256 -12.59 9.46 -19.44
CA VAL A 256 -12.43 8.02 -19.35
C VAL A 256 -13.39 7.29 -20.29
N ASN A 257 -12.87 6.29 -21.00
CA ASN A 257 -13.67 5.33 -21.75
C ASN A 257 -13.69 3.99 -21.01
N LEU A 258 -14.74 3.76 -20.24
CA LEU A 258 -14.85 2.56 -19.41
C LEU A 258 -14.78 1.26 -20.22
N ASP A 259 -15.36 1.21 -21.42
CA ASP A 259 -15.36 -0.03 -22.21
C ASP A 259 -13.96 -0.37 -22.72
N GLU A 260 -13.19 0.63 -23.15
CA GLU A 260 -11.78 0.45 -23.52
C GLU A 260 -10.93 0.07 -22.30
N ASP A 261 -11.15 0.73 -21.17
CA ASP A 261 -10.37 0.50 -19.96
C ASP A 261 -10.66 -0.88 -19.34
N LEU A 262 -11.86 -1.44 -19.52
CA LEU A 262 -12.15 -2.83 -19.16
C LEU A 262 -11.36 -3.84 -19.98
N VAL A 263 -11.10 -3.55 -21.27
CA VAL A 263 -10.26 -4.39 -22.12
C VAL A 263 -8.80 -4.27 -21.67
N LYS A 264 -8.30 -3.03 -21.52
CA LYS A 264 -6.93 -2.77 -21.05
C LYS A 264 -6.67 -3.40 -19.69
N ALA A 265 -7.62 -3.33 -18.76
CA ALA A 265 -7.47 -3.90 -17.43
C ALA A 265 -7.21 -5.41 -17.49
N VAL A 266 -7.98 -6.15 -18.30
CA VAL A 266 -7.77 -7.59 -18.47
C VAL A 266 -6.42 -7.88 -19.13
N GLU A 267 -6.07 -7.12 -20.17
CA GLU A 267 -4.79 -7.30 -20.89
C GLU A 267 -3.57 -6.98 -20.02
N ASN A 268 -3.68 -5.98 -19.15
CA ASN A 268 -2.58 -5.52 -18.30
C ASN A 268 -2.46 -6.32 -17.01
N ASN A 269 -3.54 -6.94 -16.54
CA ASN A 269 -3.60 -7.62 -15.25
C ASN A 269 -2.52 -8.70 -15.09
N TYR A 270 -1.73 -8.58 -14.02
CA TYR A 270 -0.61 -9.49 -13.77
C TYR A 270 -1.08 -10.93 -13.49
N ASP A 271 -2.19 -11.12 -12.78
CA ASP A 271 -2.72 -12.46 -12.49
C ASP A 271 -3.25 -13.13 -13.77
N ILE A 272 -3.92 -12.38 -14.64
CA ILE A 272 -4.37 -12.88 -15.96
C ILE A 272 -3.18 -13.28 -16.83
N LYS A 273 -2.11 -12.47 -16.87
CA LYS A 273 -0.87 -12.80 -17.58
C LYS A 273 -0.23 -14.07 -17.04
N ILE A 274 -0.11 -14.18 -15.72
CA ILE A 274 0.44 -15.34 -15.03
C ILE A 274 -0.39 -16.60 -15.35
N LEU A 275 -1.70 -16.57 -15.14
CA LEU A 275 -2.60 -17.69 -15.42
C LEU A 275 -2.52 -18.12 -16.88
N SER A 276 -2.55 -17.15 -17.81
CA SER A 276 -2.43 -17.42 -19.26
C SER A 276 -1.12 -18.12 -19.62
N ARG A 277 -0.03 -17.80 -18.90
CA ARG A 277 1.27 -18.43 -19.11
C ARG A 277 1.36 -19.79 -18.45
N GLN A 278 0.81 -19.95 -17.26
CA GLN A 278 0.72 -21.23 -16.58
C GLN A 278 -0.10 -22.25 -17.39
N ILE A 279 -1.18 -21.84 -18.05
CA ILE A 279 -1.95 -22.70 -18.98
C ILE A 279 -1.07 -23.19 -20.13
N LYS A 280 -0.21 -22.33 -20.69
CA LYS A 280 0.70 -22.69 -21.78
C LYS A 280 1.80 -23.64 -21.32
N ASN A 281 2.26 -23.50 -20.08
CA ASN A 281 3.30 -24.32 -19.49
C ASN A 281 2.75 -25.66 -18.96
N ALA A 282 1.46 -25.73 -18.62
CA ALA A 282 0.84 -26.92 -18.07
C ALA A 282 0.81 -28.08 -19.08
N ARG A 283 1.11 -29.29 -18.59
CA ARG A 283 0.82 -30.52 -19.32
C ARG A 283 -0.70 -30.66 -19.52
N GLN A 284 -1.11 -31.14 -20.70
CA GLN A 284 -2.53 -31.36 -20.99
C GLN A 284 -3.16 -32.30 -19.96
N GLY A 285 -4.25 -31.87 -19.30
CA GLY A 285 -4.84 -32.66 -18.24
C GLY A 285 -5.86 -31.93 -17.39
N ALA A 286 -5.96 -32.35 -16.12
CA ALA A 286 -6.85 -31.71 -15.14
C ALA A 286 -6.33 -30.33 -14.73
N THR A 287 -5.02 -30.20 -14.50
CA THR A 287 -4.36 -28.96 -14.06
C THR A 287 -4.56 -27.82 -15.07
N GLN A 288 -4.36 -28.08 -16.37
CA GLN A 288 -4.62 -27.07 -17.41
C GLN A 288 -6.09 -26.61 -17.41
N ARG A 289 -7.05 -27.54 -17.32
CA ARG A 289 -8.49 -27.21 -17.28
C ARG A 289 -8.86 -26.37 -16.06
N GLN A 290 -8.27 -26.66 -14.91
CA GLN A 290 -8.46 -25.87 -13.71
C GLN A 290 -7.98 -24.42 -13.92
N TYR A 291 -6.78 -24.21 -14.47
CA TYR A 291 -6.30 -22.87 -14.75
C TYR A 291 -7.14 -22.13 -15.81
N GLU A 292 -7.66 -22.82 -16.82
CA GLU A 292 -8.57 -22.23 -17.81
C GLU A 292 -9.91 -21.77 -17.19
N GLU A 293 -10.47 -22.56 -16.28
CA GLU A 293 -11.67 -22.19 -15.52
C GLU A 293 -11.39 -20.98 -14.61
N THR A 294 -10.26 -20.99 -13.89
CA THR A 294 -9.82 -19.86 -13.04
C THR A 294 -9.54 -18.60 -13.86
N LEU A 295 -8.96 -18.73 -15.06
CA LEU A 295 -8.71 -17.60 -15.95
C LEU A 295 -10.03 -16.91 -16.32
N LYS A 296 -11.02 -17.69 -16.76
CA LYS A 296 -12.32 -17.14 -17.15
C LYS A 296 -13.02 -16.41 -16.02
N SER A 297 -13.06 -17.00 -14.82
CA SER A 297 -13.67 -16.34 -13.67
C SER A 297 -12.87 -15.11 -13.22
N SER A 298 -11.55 -15.14 -13.33
CA SER A 298 -10.67 -14.02 -13.01
C SER A 298 -10.85 -12.84 -13.97
N GLU A 299 -11.04 -13.08 -15.27
CA GLU A 299 -11.34 -12.01 -16.24
C GLU A 299 -12.65 -11.28 -15.91
N GLU A 300 -13.68 -12.03 -15.48
CA GLU A 300 -14.94 -11.46 -15.04
C GLU A 300 -14.77 -10.65 -13.75
N ALA A 301 -13.99 -11.16 -12.78
CA ALA A 301 -13.68 -10.46 -11.54
C ALA A 301 -12.88 -9.17 -11.76
N VAL A 302 -11.89 -9.16 -12.65
CA VAL A 302 -11.15 -7.95 -13.04
C VAL A 302 -12.10 -6.89 -13.58
N LYS A 303 -12.97 -7.26 -14.52
CA LYS A 303 -13.97 -6.33 -15.08
C LYS A 303 -14.93 -5.80 -14.00
N ALA A 304 -15.34 -6.65 -13.07
CA ALA A 304 -16.20 -6.23 -11.96
C ALA A 304 -15.47 -5.28 -10.99
N ASN A 305 -14.21 -5.54 -10.68
CA ASN A 305 -13.38 -4.71 -9.82
C ASN A 305 -13.17 -3.30 -10.43
N VAL A 306 -12.85 -3.21 -11.72
CA VAL A 306 -12.71 -1.93 -12.44
C VAL A 306 -14.04 -1.16 -12.46
N LYS A 307 -15.17 -1.84 -12.68
CA LYS A 307 -16.50 -1.20 -12.59
C LYS A 307 -16.79 -0.67 -11.18
N SER A 308 -16.37 -1.39 -10.14
CA SER A 308 -16.50 -0.94 -8.75
C SER A 308 -15.63 0.29 -8.49
N ALA A 309 -14.36 0.27 -8.91
CA ALA A 309 -13.46 1.42 -8.78
C ALA A 309 -13.98 2.65 -9.54
N TRP A 310 -14.56 2.45 -10.73
CA TRP A 310 -15.23 3.50 -11.49
C TRP A 310 -16.43 4.11 -10.75
N GLN A 311 -17.27 3.29 -10.12
CA GLN A 311 -18.39 3.79 -9.31
C GLN A 311 -17.91 4.59 -8.09
N SER A 312 -16.84 4.14 -7.43
CA SER A 312 -16.19 4.89 -6.35
C SER A 312 -15.63 6.23 -6.82
N LEU A 313 -15.03 6.28 -8.01
CA LEU A 313 -14.56 7.52 -8.63
C LEU A 313 -15.70 8.52 -8.85
N LEU A 314 -16.79 8.09 -9.49
CA LEU A 314 -17.96 8.95 -9.74
C LEU A 314 -18.58 9.50 -8.44
N LEU A 315 -18.62 8.66 -7.40
CA LEU A 315 -19.09 9.08 -6.08
C LEU A 315 -18.16 10.14 -5.47
N ALA A 316 -16.86 9.93 -5.53
CA ALA A 316 -15.87 10.86 -5.00
C ALA A 316 -15.88 12.20 -5.76
N GLU A 317 -16.04 12.20 -7.09
CA GLU A 317 -16.19 13.42 -7.89
C GLU A 317 -17.43 14.21 -7.47
N THR A 318 -18.56 13.52 -7.31
CA THR A 318 -19.82 14.13 -6.88
C THR A 318 -19.67 14.75 -5.48
N GLN A 319 -19.06 14.01 -4.55
CA GLN A 319 -18.84 14.48 -3.19
C GLN A 319 -17.90 15.68 -3.16
N TYR A 320 -16.81 15.64 -3.92
CA TYR A 320 -15.88 16.76 -4.05
C TYR A 320 -16.58 18.00 -4.61
N ALA A 321 -17.32 17.87 -5.70
CA ALA A 321 -18.07 18.97 -6.30
C ALA A 321 -19.12 19.57 -5.35
N GLN A 322 -19.76 18.73 -4.52
CA GLN A 322 -20.69 19.20 -3.49
C GLN A 322 -19.95 19.97 -2.39
N THR A 323 -18.85 19.43 -1.87
CA THR A 323 -18.06 20.08 -0.82
C THR A 323 -17.46 21.40 -1.28
N VAL A 324 -17.00 21.50 -2.54
CA VAL A 324 -16.52 22.77 -3.12
C VAL A 324 -17.62 23.83 -3.10
N LYS A 325 -18.85 23.50 -3.49
CA LYS A 325 -19.98 24.43 -3.44
C LYS A 325 -20.34 24.85 -2.00
N SER A 326 -20.29 23.92 -1.05
CA SER A 326 -20.49 24.23 0.38
C SER A 326 -19.39 25.17 0.90
N PHE A 327 -18.15 24.93 0.51
CA PHE A 327 -17.02 25.79 0.87
C PHE A 327 -17.16 27.21 0.29
N GLU A 328 -17.55 27.36 -0.97
CA GLU A 328 -17.80 28.68 -1.59
C GLU A 328 -18.88 29.49 -0.84
N LEU A 329 -19.87 28.82 -0.25
CA LEU A 329 -20.87 29.48 0.60
C LEU A 329 -20.25 29.96 1.91
N GLU A 330 -19.43 29.13 2.56
CA GLU A 330 -18.76 29.51 3.80
C GLU A 330 -17.70 30.60 3.58
N GLU A 331 -17.02 30.62 2.43
CA GLU A 331 -16.13 31.71 2.05
C GLU A 331 -16.87 33.05 1.98
N LYS A 332 -18.05 33.07 1.33
CA LYS A 332 -18.90 34.28 1.29
C LYS A 332 -19.39 34.69 2.68
N ASN A 333 -19.74 33.73 3.54
CA ASN A 333 -20.11 33.99 4.93
C ASN A 333 -18.96 34.61 5.72
N MET A 334 -17.74 34.12 5.53
CA MET A 334 -16.54 34.64 6.18
C MET A 334 -16.23 36.06 5.71
N GLN A 335 -16.23 36.33 4.41
CA GLN A 335 -16.07 37.68 3.86
C GLN A 335 -17.13 38.66 4.40
N ALA A 336 -18.38 38.19 4.57
CA ALA A 336 -19.43 39.01 5.18
C ALA A 336 -19.17 39.27 6.68
N ALA A 337 -18.65 38.28 7.41
CA ALA A 337 -18.24 38.43 8.81
C ALA A 337 -17.09 39.44 8.96
N GLU A 338 -16.09 39.41 8.08
CA GLU A 338 -14.99 40.38 8.04
C GLU A 338 -15.50 41.81 7.85
N ARG A 339 -16.40 42.03 6.89
CA ARG A 339 -17.02 43.35 6.67
C ARG A 339 -17.80 43.84 7.90
N LYS A 340 -18.59 42.96 8.52
CA LYS A 340 -19.33 43.30 9.75
C LYS A 340 -18.39 43.60 10.92
N ARG A 341 -17.28 42.87 11.04
CA ARG A 341 -16.27 43.09 12.07
C ARG A 341 -15.54 44.42 11.89
N ALA A 342 -15.21 44.78 10.64
CA ALA A 342 -14.62 46.06 10.27
C ALA A 342 -15.57 47.23 10.50
N ALA A 343 -16.87 47.04 10.26
CA ALA A 343 -17.91 48.03 10.54
C ALA A 343 -18.26 48.15 12.04
N GLY A 344 -17.69 47.32 12.91
CA GLY A 344 -17.98 47.29 14.35
C GLY A 344 -19.36 46.70 14.72
N THR A 345 -20.06 46.08 13.77
CA THR A 345 -21.41 45.51 13.96
C THR A 345 -21.40 44.02 14.29
N MET A 346 -20.23 43.43 14.52
CA MET A 346 -20.05 42.03 14.93
C MET A 346 -19.07 41.98 16.09
N SER A 347 -19.43 41.22 17.13
CA SER A 347 -18.56 41.02 18.28
C SER A 347 -17.33 40.17 17.92
N LEU A 348 -16.28 40.28 18.72
CA LEU A 348 -15.08 39.45 18.54
C LEU A 348 -15.41 37.95 18.64
N ASN A 349 -16.26 37.56 19.59
CA ASN A 349 -16.64 36.16 19.79
C ASN A 349 -17.39 35.60 18.57
N GLU A 350 -18.36 36.33 18.04
CA GLU A 350 -19.07 35.91 16.82
C GLU A 350 -18.14 35.77 15.62
N TYR A 351 -17.22 36.73 15.45
CA TYR A 351 -16.23 36.68 14.37
C TYR A 351 -15.32 35.46 14.48
N GLN A 352 -14.79 35.18 15.67
CA GLN A 352 -13.91 34.03 15.86
C GLN A 352 -14.66 32.69 15.71
N SER A 353 -15.95 32.62 16.03
CA SER A 353 -16.76 31.43 15.74
C SER A 353 -16.92 31.23 14.23
N ARG A 354 -17.12 32.31 13.46
CA ARG A 354 -17.14 32.25 11.98
C ARG A 354 -15.82 31.80 11.39
N GLN A 355 -14.70 32.25 11.95
CA GLN A 355 -13.37 31.81 11.53
C GLN A 355 -13.16 30.30 11.73
N ILE A 356 -13.63 29.74 12.86
CA ILE A 356 -13.56 28.29 13.09
C ILE A 356 -14.41 27.52 12.08
N SER A 357 -15.65 27.97 11.83
CA SER A 357 -16.51 27.34 10.82
C SER A 357 -15.89 27.37 9.43
N TYR A 358 -15.26 28.49 9.05
CA TYR A 358 -14.53 28.61 7.80
C TYR A 358 -13.34 27.64 7.73
N ASN A 359 -12.52 27.58 8.78
CA ASN A 359 -11.38 26.66 8.84
C ASN A 359 -11.82 25.19 8.73
N ASN A 360 -12.92 24.81 9.38
CA ASN A 360 -13.48 23.46 9.22
C ASN A 360 -13.90 23.19 7.77
N ALA A 361 -14.53 24.17 7.10
CA ALA A 361 -14.91 24.04 5.70
C ALA A 361 -13.69 23.91 4.76
N VAL A 362 -12.56 24.57 5.07
CA VAL A 362 -11.28 24.39 4.36
C VAL A 362 -10.82 22.94 4.49
N THR A 363 -10.72 22.43 5.72
CA THR A 363 -10.29 21.06 6.01
C THR A 363 -11.21 20.01 5.37
N GLU A 364 -12.53 20.25 5.35
CA GLU A 364 -13.50 19.39 4.68
C GLU A 364 -13.29 19.34 3.16
N LYS A 365 -13.02 20.50 2.53
CA LYS A 365 -12.70 20.57 1.09
C LYS A 365 -11.42 19.81 0.77
N GLU A 366 -10.36 20.00 1.55
CA GLU A 366 -9.08 19.30 1.38
C GLU A 366 -9.26 17.78 1.56
N THR A 367 -10.03 17.35 2.57
CA THR A 367 -10.33 15.93 2.80
C THR A 367 -11.11 15.32 1.63
N ALA A 368 -12.06 16.07 1.06
CA ALA A 368 -12.79 15.64 -0.13
C ALA A 368 -11.88 15.56 -1.36
N ALA A 369 -10.94 16.49 -1.53
CA ALA A 369 -9.94 16.46 -2.60
C ALA A 369 -9.06 15.20 -2.49
N MET A 370 -8.53 14.92 -1.30
CA MET A 370 -7.71 13.72 -1.05
C MET A 370 -8.49 12.42 -1.28
N THR A 371 -9.79 12.40 -0.96
CA THR A 371 -10.66 11.24 -1.23
C THR A 371 -10.89 11.04 -2.72
N LEU A 372 -11.02 12.12 -3.49
CA LEU A 372 -11.07 12.05 -4.95
C LEU A 372 -9.75 11.52 -5.52
N LEU A 373 -8.61 12.04 -5.07
CA LEU A 373 -7.30 11.56 -5.51
C LEU A 373 -7.11 10.06 -5.25
N GLU A 374 -7.49 9.58 -4.06
CA GLU A 374 -7.43 8.16 -3.71
C GLU A 374 -8.29 7.28 -4.64
N ALA A 375 -9.52 7.73 -4.96
CA ALA A 375 -10.39 7.02 -5.89
C ALA A 375 -9.83 6.99 -7.33
N GLN A 376 -9.21 8.09 -7.76
CA GLN A 376 -8.55 8.19 -9.07
C GLN A 376 -7.37 7.23 -9.17
N GLN A 377 -6.52 7.20 -8.15
CA GLN A 377 -5.36 6.30 -8.11
C GLN A 377 -5.81 4.84 -8.06
N SER A 378 -6.83 4.53 -7.27
CA SER A 378 -7.40 3.18 -7.21
C SER A 378 -7.95 2.73 -8.57
N TYR A 379 -8.65 3.60 -9.29
CA TYR A 379 -9.14 3.32 -10.63
C TYR A 379 -8.00 3.09 -11.63
N ARG A 380 -7.00 3.99 -11.65
CA ARG A 380 -5.82 3.86 -12.54
C ARG A 380 -5.09 2.55 -12.30
N TRP A 381 -4.77 2.22 -11.05
CA TRP A 381 -4.12 0.95 -10.71
C TRP A 381 -4.94 -0.28 -11.09
N ALA A 382 -6.28 -0.23 -10.96
CA ALA A 382 -7.13 -1.32 -11.41
C ALA A 382 -7.00 -1.55 -12.93
N VAL A 383 -6.96 -0.47 -13.72
CA VAL A 383 -6.79 -0.52 -15.18
C VAL A 383 -5.34 -0.91 -15.58
N ASP A 384 -4.35 -0.49 -14.81
CA ASP A 384 -2.92 -0.75 -15.08
C ASP A 384 -2.46 -2.15 -14.62
N GLY A 385 -3.38 -2.95 -14.09
CA GLY A 385 -3.18 -4.39 -13.91
C GLY A 385 -3.19 -4.89 -12.47
N LEU A 386 -3.59 -4.06 -11.50
CA LEU A 386 -3.75 -4.45 -10.08
C LEU A 386 -5.21 -4.73 -9.68
N ALA A 387 -6.14 -4.76 -10.64
CA ALA A 387 -7.51 -5.19 -10.36
C ALA A 387 -7.55 -6.60 -9.75
N SER A 388 -8.38 -6.79 -8.73
CA SER A 388 -8.47 -8.07 -8.02
C SER A 388 -9.09 -9.18 -8.88
N THR A 389 -8.56 -10.39 -8.76
CA THR A 389 -9.10 -11.64 -9.32
C THR A 389 -9.81 -12.49 -8.26
N VAL A 390 -10.33 -13.66 -8.64
CA VAL A 390 -11.05 -14.59 -7.74
C VAL A 390 -10.13 -15.47 -6.91
#